data_AF-A0A1Y1N1K0-F1
#
_entry.id   AF-A0A1Y1N1K0-F1
#
_cell.length_a   1.000
_cell.length_b   1.000
_cell.length_c   1.000
_cell.angle_alpha   90.00
_cell.angle_beta   90.00
_cell.angle_gamma   90.00
#
_symmetry.space_group_name_H-M   'P 1'
#
loop_
_entity.id
_entity.type
_entity.pdbx_description
1 polymer ?
#
loop_
_entity_poly.entity_id
_entity_poly.type
_entity_poly.pdbx_seq_one_letter_code
_entity_poly.pdbx_strand_id
1 'polypeptide(L)'
;MRSSSTVFTAVVNISYELFERFSTLTKLIRVLAWCRRFFKNCAKIKTKGVLTCRELAEAGLVVVKAVQGEAFQAELKNMKVGNASAAGRLLKLNPFLDDNNVIRVGGRLKNSQLSYNSKHPIVLPKNHKYVELLIKQEHARLLHAGAQAVLATIRTRYWILGGRDVVRRVLRKCIICFRTKPLNYSPLMGDLPAMRSNAVRPFYTSSVDYGGPFLIKDSKLRNRKFIKCYLCVFVCGVSKAVHLELATDLTASTFLLVLKRFIARRGIPKELYSDNGTNFVGAYNQLKNIRHELALLTKNEELQNFITKNNIEWHFMPANSPHMGGLHEAAVKSAKCLLYKLINNVHFTYEDFYTLLCQIEGVLNSRPLTTMSTDPNDYSVLTPGHFLIGEALVTIPEKEVTQRAFNSLKSYEKICRIRHQFWERWNLEYLTSLQERSKWRSSKGVQPKVGDPVLLMEEHRPPQMWTLGRITHLHPGSDGSVRVVSVKTPNSEVTRAVRKVCPLPLDVEQPFQGGEDVESDPGNQRRSLLRRSKNE
;
A
#
# COMPACT_ATOMS: atom_id res chain seq x y z
N MET A 1 -17.63 69.65 -49.45
CA MET A 1 -17.07 69.19 -48.16
C MET A 1 -16.71 67.72 -48.29
N ARG A 2 -15.41 67.37 -48.24
CA ARG A 2 -14.97 65.97 -48.25
C ARG A 2 -15.17 65.37 -46.86
N SER A 3 -15.91 64.27 -46.74
CA SER A 3 -16.10 63.55 -45.48
C SER A 3 -14.84 62.74 -45.14
N SER A 4 -14.17 63.13 -44.07
CA SER A 4 -13.03 62.39 -43.51
C SER A 4 -13.56 61.11 -42.88
N SER A 5 -13.38 59.97 -43.55
CA SER A 5 -13.73 58.66 -42.99
C SER A 5 -12.57 58.18 -42.11
N THR A 6 -12.69 58.35 -40.79
CA THR A 6 -11.70 57.84 -39.83
C THR A 6 -11.89 56.32 -39.67
N VAL A 7 -10.99 55.53 -40.27
CA VAL A 7 -11.00 54.07 -40.14
C VAL A 7 -10.16 53.66 -38.93
N PHE A 8 -10.82 53.25 -37.85
CA PHE A 8 -10.15 52.61 -36.71
C PHE A 8 -9.80 51.16 -37.06
N THR A 9 -8.52 50.85 -37.24
CA THR A 9 -8.00 49.48 -37.35
C THR A 9 -7.56 49.00 -35.97
N ALA A 10 -8.44 48.28 -35.27
CA ALA A 10 -8.09 47.61 -34.01
C ALA A 10 -7.50 46.21 -34.30
N VAL A 11 -6.18 46.09 -34.18
CA VAL A 11 -5.52 44.78 -34.18
C VAL A 11 -5.69 44.18 -32.77
N VAL A 12 -6.54 43.16 -32.65
CA VAL A 12 -6.65 42.38 -31.40
C VAL A 12 -5.39 41.54 -31.26
N ASN A 13 -4.35 42.12 -30.68
CA ASN A 13 -3.18 41.36 -30.22
C ASN A 13 -3.60 40.63 -28.95
N ILE A 14 -3.93 39.35 -29.08
CA ILE A 14 -4.17 38.46 -27.94
C ILE A 14 -2.81 38.25 -27.28
N SER A 15 -2.56 38.92 -26.15
CA SER A 15 -1.35 38.73 -25.36
C SER A 15 -1.47 37.49 -24.48
N TYR A 16 -0.31 36.92 -24.10
CA TYR A 16 -0.19 35.77 -23.18
C TYR A 16 -1.00 35.96 -21.88
N GLU A 17 -1.10 37.20 -21.39
CA GLU A 17 -1.85 37.56 -20.19
C GLU A 17 -3.35 37.27 -20.32
N LEU A 18 -3.92 37.29 -21.53
CA LEU A 18 -5.35 37.05 -21.71
C LEU A 18 -5.75 35.66 -21.20
N PHE A 19 -4.96 34.63 -21.50
CA PHE A 19 -5.26 33.26 -21.11
C PHE A 19 -5.15 33.02 -19.60
N GLU A 20 -4.24 33.73 -18.93
CA GLU A 20 -4.05 33.62 -17.48
C GLU A 20 -5.19 34.23 -16.66
N ARG A 21 -5.93 35.19 -17.24
CA ARG A 21 -7.07 35.86 -16.58
C ARG A 21 -8.33 35.01 -16.48
N PHE A 22 -8.38 33.82 -17.10
CA PHE A 22 -9.56 32.97 -17.10
C PHE A 22 -9.32 31.62 -16.40
N SER A 23 -10.26 31.26 -15.54
CA SER A 23 -10.30 29.97 -14.85
C SER A 23 -11.05 28.88 -15.63
N THR A 24 -11.87 29.25 -16.63
CA THR A 24 -12.63 28.32 -17.47
C THR A 24 -12.58 28.70 -18.95
N LEU A 25 -12.49 27.68 -19.82
CA LEU A 25 -12.45 27.87 -21.27
C LEU A 25 -13.76 28.46 -21.82
N THR A 26 -14.92 28.07 -21.27
CA THR A 26 -16.22 28.65 -21.64
C THR A 26 -16.26 30.16 -21.41
N LYS A 27 -15.72 30.65 -20.29
CA LYS A 27 -15.69 32.09 -19.98
C LYS A 27 -14.78 32.84 -20.95
N LEU A 28 -13.60 32.31 -21.22
CA LEU A 28 -12.67 32.86 -22.22
C LEU A 28 -13.35 33.01 -23.59
N ILE A 29 -13.96 31.95 -24.11
CA ILE A 29 -14.61 31.97 -25.45
C ILE A 29 -15.78 32.96 -25.47
N ARG A 30 -16.62 33.00 -24.43
CA ARG A 30 -17.76 33.91 -24.37
C ARG A 30 -17.33 35.38 -24.30
N VAL A 31 -16.32 35.70 -23.50
CA VAL A 31 -15.80 37.08 -23.42
C VAL A 31 -15.22 37.51 -24.77
N LEU A 32 -14.42 36.65 -25.41
CA LEU A 32 -13.87 36.97 -26.72
C LEU A 32 -14.98 37.12 -27.78
N ALA A 33 -16.03 36.29 -27.73
CA ALA A 33 -17.18 36.41 -28.62
C ALA A 33 -17.92 37.74 -28.43
N TRP A 34 -18.11 38.19 -27.18
CA TRP A 34 -18.69 39.50 -26.88
C TRP A 34 -17.82 40.65 -27.38
N CYS A 35 -16.51 40.61 -27.15
CA CYS A 35 -15.58 41.62 -27.68
C CYS A 35 -15.67 41.69 -29.21
N ARG A 36 -15.67 40.54 -29.90
CA ARG A 36 -15.80 40.48 -31.35
C ARG A 36 -17.14 41.02 -31.86
N ARG A 37 -18.24 40.70 -31.19
CA ARG A 37 -19.56 41.26 -31.52
C ARG A 37 -19.58 42.77 -31.36
N PHE A 38 -18.99 43.29 -30.29
CA PHE A 38 -18.86 44.73 -30.07
C PHE A 38 -18.14 45.40 -31.25
N PHE A 39 -16.96 44.89 -31.64
CA PHE A 39 -16.23 45.41 -32.80
C PHE A 39 -17.05 45.34 -34.10
N LYS A 40 -17.76 44.23 -34.34
CA LYS A 40 -18.62 44.07 -35.53
C LYS A 40 -19.78 45.08 -35.53
N ASN A 41 -20.38 45.34 -34.38
CA ASN A 41 -21.45 46.32 -34.20
C ASN A 41 -20.96 47.77 -34.33
N CYS A 42 -19.67 48.03 -34.11
CA CYS A 42 -19.06 49.33 -34.41
C CYS A 42 -18.84 49.54 -35.91
N ALA A 43 -18.69 48.46 -36.70
CA ALA A 43 -18.36 48.53 -38.13
C ALA A 43 -19.54 48.25 -39.09
N LYS A 44 -20.61 47.57 -38.62
CA LYS A 44 -21.77 47.13 -39.43
C LYS A 44 -23.08 47.11 -38.60
N ILE A 45 -24.15 46.53 -39.17
CA ILE A 45 -25.47 46.31 -38.58
C ILE A 45 -25.37 45.75 -37.15
N LYS A 46 -26.10 46.39 -36.22
CA LYS A 46 -26.11 46.05 -34.79
C LYS A 46 -26.83 44.73 -34.54
N THR A 47 -26.07 43.69 -34.24
CA THR A 47 -26.59 42.42 -33.71
C THR A 47 -26.91 42.55 -32.21
N LYS A 48 -28.14 42.16 -31.83
CA LYS A 48 -28.67 42.19 -30.44
C LYS A 48 -29.04 40.77 -29.97
N GLY A 49 -29.19 40.57 -28.66
CA GLY A 49 -29.62 39.31 -28.07
C GLY A 49 -28.49 38.41 -27.55
N VAL A 50 -28.76 37.12 -27.33
CA VAL A 50 -27.77 36.14 -26.81
C VAL A 50 -26.69 35.81 -27.84
N LEU A 51 -25.51 35.34 -27.39
CA LEU A 51 -24.45 34.85 -28.28
C LEU A 51 -24.92 33.61 -29.05
N THR A 52 -24.72 33.63 -30.36
CA THR A 52 -25.05 32.49 -31.24
C THR A 52 -23.95 31.43 -31.21
N CYS A 53 -24.29 30.18 -31.56
CA CYS A 53 -23.32 29.09 -31.72
C CYS A 53 -22.22 29.45 -32.72
N ARG A 54 -22.56 30.21 -33.77
CA ARG A 54 -21.61 30.68 -34.78
C ARG A 54 -20.57 31.63 -34.19
N GLU A 55 -20.99 32.60 -33.38
CA GLU A 55 -20.05 33.54 -32.75
C GLU A 55 -19.12 32.86 -31.75
N LEU A 56 -19.61 31.86 -31.02
CA LEU A 56 -18.78 31.05 -30.12
C LEU A 56 -17.78 30.19 -30.91
N ALA A 57 -18.18 29.62 -32.05
CA ALA A 57 -17.30 28.87 -32.92
C ALA A 57 -16.21 29.76 -33.55
N GLU A 58 -16.58 30.94 -34.04
CA GLU A 58 -15.66 31.93 -34.59
C GLU A 58 -14.68 32.43 -33.52
N ALA A 59 -15.15 32.72 -32.31
CA ALA A 59 -14.29 33.10 -31.18
C ALA A 59 -13.33 31.97 -30.79
N GLY A 60 -13.81 30.72 -30.73
CA GLY A 60 -12.97 29.55 -30.46
C GLY A 60 -11.87 29.37 -31.50
N LEU A 61 -12.18 29.60 -32.78
CA LEU A 61 -11.20 29.55 -33.87
C LEU A 61 -10.14 30.65 -33.73
N VAL A 62 -10.53 31.87 -33.37
CA VAL A 62 -9.58 32.97 -33.11
C VAL A 62 -8.63 32.62 -31.96
N VAL A 63 -9.15 32.03 -30.88
CA VAL A 63 -8.30 31.55 -29.78
C VAL A 63 -7.28 30.53 -30.29
N VAL A 64 -7.70 29.54 -31.05
CA VAL A 64 -6.80 28.53 -31.61
C VAL A 64 -5.72 29.16 -32.48
N LYS A 65 -6.08 30.13 -33.32
CA LYS A 65 -5.12 30.89 -34.14
C LYS A 65 -4.10 31.64 -33.31
N ALA A 66 -4.53 32.27 -32.20
CA ALA A 66 -3.62 32.93 -31.28
C ALA A 66 -2.66 31.94 -30.62
N VAL A 67 -3.17 30.82 -30.09
CA VAL A 67 -2.36 29.77 -29.48
C VAL A 67 -1.32 29.20 -30.45
N GLN A 68 -1.70 28.97 -31.70
CA GLN A 68 -0.76 28.51 -32.73
C GLN A 68 0.20 29.62 -33.19
N GLY A 69 -0.28 30.86 -33.28
CA GLY A 69 0.52 32.04 -33.58
C GLY A 69 1.64 32.26 -32.58
N GLU A 70 1.36 32.02 -31.30
CA GLU A 70 2.34 32.10 -30.21
C GLU A 70 3.29 30.89 -30.21
N ALA A 71 2.76 29.67 -30.30
CA ALA A 71 3.56 28.46 -30.07
C ALA A 71 4.28 27.92 -31.32
N PHE A 72 3.78 28.25 -32.52
CA PHE A 72 4.23 27.70 -33.80
C PHE A 72 4.49 28.83 -34.82
N GLN A 73 4.98 29.98 -34.37
CA GLN A 73 5.15 31.17 -35.20
C GLN A 73 6.06 30.92 -36.42
N ALA A 74 7.17 30.20 -36.22
CA ALA A 74 8.12 29.87 -37.27
C ALA A 74 7.50 28.92 -38.29
N GLU A 75 6.82 27.87 -37.82
CA GLU A 75 6.14 26.88 -38.64
C GLU A 75 5.01 27.51 -39.46
N LEU A 76 4.22 28.42 -38.87
CA LEU A 76 3.16 29.15 -39.57
C LEU A 76 3.72 30.04 -40.70
N LYS A 77 4.82 30.76 -40.45
CA LYS A 77 5.47 31.58 -41.49
C LYS A 77 5.97 30.69 -42.63
N ASN A 78 6.66 29.60 -42.32
CA ASN A 78 7.26 28.73 -43.31
C ASN A 78 6.20 27.97 -44.16
N MET A 79 5.11 27.52 -43.56
CA MET A 79 4.02 26.84 -44.29
C MET A 79 3.24 27.77 -45.22
N LYS A 80 3.14 29.07 -44.90
CA LYS A 80 2.52 30.06 -45.80
C LYS A 80 3.36 30.34 -47.05
N VAL A 81 4.68 30.13 -46.98
CA VAL A 81 5.63 30.34 -48.10
C VAL A 81 5.75 29.08 -48.98
N GLY A 82 5.04 28.00 -48.67
CA GLY A 82 5.00 26.78 -49.50
C GLY A 82 6.19 25.83 -49.33
N ASN A 83 7.02 26.04 -48.30
CA ASN A 83 8.22 25.21 -48.09
C ASN A 83 7.90 24.00 -47.20
N ALA A 84 7.64 22.84 -47.81
CA ALA A 84 7.18 21.61 -47.13
C ALA A 84 8.20 21.02 -46.13
N SER A 85 9.50 21.32 -46.31
CA SER A 85 10.59 20.81 -45.46
C SER A 85 10.71 21.51 -44.10
N ALA A 86 9.84 22.48 -43.80
CA ALA A 86 10.05 23.48 -42.74
C ALA A 86 9.11 23.36 -41.53
N ALA A 87 8.41 22.23 -41.36
CA ALA A 87 7.51 21.99 -40.21
C ALA A 87 8.24 21.62 -38.90
N GLY A 88 9.58 21.53 -38.90
CA GLY A 88 10.41 21.33 -37.72
C GLY A 88 9.91 20.19 -36.82
N ARG A 89 9.48 20.54 -35.60
CA ARG A 89 8.99 19.58 -34.58
C ARG A 89 7.65 18.90 -34.95
N LEU A 90 6.92 19.46 -35.91
CA LEU A 90 5.63 18.96 -36.37
C LEU A 90 5.74 18.04 -37.60
N LEU A 91 6.93 17.89 -38.22
CA LEU A 91 7.13 17.14 -39.47
C LEU A 91 6.58 15.70 -39.39
N LYS A 92 6.73 15.04 -38.24
CA LYS A 92 6.21 13.69 -37.98
C LYS A 92 4.68 13.57 -38.07
N LEU A 93 3.97 14.70 -38.01
CA LEU A 93 2.51 14.79 -38.08
C LEU A 93 2.02 15.21 -39.47
N ASN A 94 2.91 15.31 -40.46
CA ASN A 94 2.63 15.75 -41.83
C ASN A 94 1.66 16.95 -41.89
N PRO A 95 1.99 18.09 -41.25
CA PRO A 95 1.02 19.13 -40.95
C PRO A 95 0.63 19.91 -42.22
N PHE A 96 -0.61 20.40 -42.25
CA PHE A 96 -1.09 21.29 -43.30
C PHE A 96 -1.96 22.42 -42.72
N LEU A 97 -2.13 23.49 -43.49
CA LEU A 97 -3.03 24.60 -43.17
C LEU A 97 -4.41 24.34 -43.77
N ASP A 98 -5.47 24.44 -42.96
CA ASP A 98 -6.85 24.40 -43.45
C ASP A 98 -7.29 25.74 -44.05
N ASP A 99 -8.52 25.79 -44.58
CA ASP A 99 -9.13 27.01 -45.15
C ASP A 99 -9.20 28.17 -44.13
N ASN A 100 -9.11 27.84 -42.84
CA ASN A 100 -9.09 28.80 -41.76
C ASN A 100 -7.67 29.25 -41.39
N ASN A 101 -6.61 28.84 -42.08
CA ASN A 101 -5.21 29.09 -41.71
C ASN A 101 -4.83 28.54 -40.32
N VAL A 102 -5.35 27.36 -39.96
CA VAL A 102 -5.00 26.66 -38.72
C VAL A 102 -4.21 25.40 -39.05
N ILE A 103 -3.16 25.12 -38.27
CA ILE A 103 -2.33 23.92 -38.42
C ILE A 103 -3.12 22.70 -37.98
N ARG A 104 -3.24 21.72 -38.87
CA ARG A 104 -3.86 20.41 -38.61
C ARG A 104 -2.90 19.27 -38.89
N VAL A 105 -3.14 18.13 -38.26
CA VAL A 105 -2.43 16.89 -38.53
C VAL A 105 -2.85 16.35 -39.89
N GLY A 106 -1.90 16.14 -40.79
CA GLY A 106 -2.10 15.36 -42.00
C GLY A 106 -1.78 13.90 -41.74
N GLY A 107 -2.43 12.99 -42.47
CA GLY A 107 -2.25 11.58 -42.17
C GLY A 107 -3.00 10.60 -43.05
N ARG A 108 -2.83 9.33 -42.67
CA ARG A 108 -3.26 8.11 -43.38
C ARG A 108 -4.77 7.82 -43.29
N LEU A 109 -5.53 8.63 -42.55
CA LEU A 109 -6.96 8.44 -42.30
C LEU A 109 -7.87 9.17 -43.30
N LYS A 110 -7.33 9.68 -44.41
CA LYS A 110 -8.10 10.40 -45.45
C LYS A 110 -9.33 9.60 -45.92
N ASN A 111 -9.18 8.28 -46.10
CA ASN A 111 -10.21 7.38 -46.61
C ASN A 111 -11.16 6.82 -45.52
N SER A 112 -11.02 7.21 -44.25
CA SER A 112 -11.93 6.76 -43.20
C SER A 112 -13.31 7.42 -43.31
N GLN A 113 -14.36 6.87 -42.69
CA GLN A 113 -15.68 7.54 -42.59
C GLN A 113 -15.77 8.54 -41.42
N LEU A 114 -14.63 8.90 -40.81
CA LEU A 114 -14.61 9.80 -39.66
C LEU A 114 -14.91 11.25 -40.05
N SER A 115 -15.35 12.05 -39.07
CA SER A 115 -15.55 13.50 -39.26
C SER A 115 -14.24 14.19 -39.66
N TYR A 116 -14.33 15.30 -40.41
CA TYR A 116 -13.16 16.06 -40.84
C TYR A 116 -12.21 16.43 -39.68
N ASN A 117 -12.76 16.84 -38.54
CA ASN A 117 -11.98 17.20 -37.35
C ASN A 117 -11.27 16.00 -36.71
N SER A 118 -11.82 14.79 -36.85
CA SER A 118 -11.22 13.57 -36.33
C SER A 118 -10.17 13.00 -37.30
N LYS A 119 -10.34 13.21 -38.61
CA LYS A 119 -9.31 12.90 -39.63
C LYS A 119 -8.12 13.86 -39.53
N HIS A 120 -8.41 15.14 -39.33
CA HIS A 120 -7.46 16.24 -39.34
C HIS A 120 -7.60 17.08 -38.07
N PRO A 121 -7.21 16.53 -36.90
CA PRO A 121 -7.29 17.26 -35.64
C PRO A 121 -6.35 18.47 -35.64
N ILE A 122 -6.80 19.54 -34.97
CA ILE A 122 -6.05 20.80 -34.83
C ILE A 122 -4.85 20.59 -33.90
N VAL A 123 -3.66 20.98 -34.34
CA VAL A 123 -2.44 20.83 -33.53
C VAL A 123 -2.42 21.85 -32.40
N LEU A 124 -2.15 21.40 -31.18
CA LEU A 124 -1.99 22.24 -29.99
C LEU A 124 -0.64 22.00 -29.30
N PRO A 125 -0.02 23.03 -28.71
CA PRO A 125 1.24 22.90 -27.99
C PRO A 125 1.11 22.07 -26.71
N LYS A 126 2.24 21.57 -26.19
CA LYS A 126 2.30 20.78 -24.95
C LYS A 126 2.04 21.61 -23.70
N ASN A 127 2.61 22.80 -23.64
CA ASN A 127 2.62 23.68 -22.46
C ASN A 127 1.94 25.01 -22.83
N HIS A 128 0.65 25.12 -22.60
CA HIS A 128 -0.09 26.37 -22.81
C HIS A 128 -1.34 26.40 -21.94
N LYS A 129 -1.69 27.57 -21.37
CA LYS A 129 -2.83 27.71 -20.45
C LYS A 129 -4.17 27.30 -21.08
N TYR A 130 -4.41 27.67 -22.34
CA TYR A 130 -5.55 27.18 -23.13
C TYR A 130 -5.70 25.65 -23.11
N VAL A 131 -4.59 24.91 -23.24
CA VAL A 131 -4.60 23.44 -23.27
C VAL A 131 -4.96 22.89 -21.88
N GLU A 132 -4.49 23.51 -20.80
CA GLU A 132 -4.90 23.14 -19.45
C GLU A 132 -6.40 23.38 -19.23
N LEU A 133 -6.93 24.53 -19.66
CA LEU A 133 -8.35 24.86 -19.56
C LEU A 133 -9.22 23.90 -20.37
N LEU A 134 -8.77 23.53 -21.58
CA LEU A 134 -9.43 22.53 -22.43
C LEU A 134 -9.49 21.16 -21.74
N ILE A 135 -8.37 20.68 -21.19
CA ILE A 135 -8.33 19.40 -20.48
C ILE A 135 -9.22 19.43 -19.23
N LYS A 136 -9.19 20.52 -18.45
CA LYS A 136 -10.06 20.68 -17.27
C LYS A 136 -11.53 20.64 -17.64
N GLN A 137 -11.92 21.31 -18.73
CA GLN A 137 -13.30 21.31 -19.22
C GLN A 137 -13.73 19.92 -19.66
N GLU A 138 -12.94 19.22 -20.48
CA GLU A 138 -13.29 17.86 -20.93
C GLU A 138 -13.30 16.86 -19.77
N HIS A 139 -12.38 16.98 -18.83
CA HIS A 139 -12.35 16.15 -17.63
C HIS A 139 -13.61 16.34 -16.77
N ALA A 140 -14.07 17.59 -16.57
CA ALA A 140 -15.32 17.87 -15.86
C ALA A 140 -16.56 17.40 -16.64
N ARG A 141 -16.59 17.63 -17.97
CA ARG A 141 -17.68 17.20 -18.85
C ARG A 141 -17.86 15.67 -18.87
N LEU A 142 -16.76 14.94 -18.76
CA LEU A 142 -16.73 13.47 -18.68
C LEU A 142 -16.80 12.96 -17.23
N LEU A 143 -17.34 13.74 -16.29
CA LEU A 143 -17.55 13.34 -14.90
C LEU A 143 -16.27 12.78 -14.23
N HIS A 144 -15.15 13.48 -14.41
CA HIS A 144 -13.86 13.10 -13.86
C HIS A 144 -13.27 11.79 -14.38
N ALA A 145 -13.62 11.39 -15.61
CA ALA A 145 -13.07 10.21 -16.26
C ALA A 145 -11.53 10.20 -16.33
N GLY A 146 -10.97 8.99 -16.39
CA GLY A 146 -9.52 8.76 -16.42
C GLY A 146 -8.81 9.33 -17.66
N ALA A 147 -7.49 9.47 -17.57
CA ALA A 147 -6.67 10.15 -18.58
C ALA A 147 -6.81 9.61 -20.01
N GLN A 148 -7.06 8.31 -20.19
CA GLN A 148 -7.25 7.72 -21.52
C GLN A 148 -8.56 8.17 -22.16
N ALA A 149 -9.65 8.19 -21.40
CA ALA A 149 -10.96 8.63 -21.89
C ALA A 149 -10.93 10.12 -22.29
N VAL A 150 -10.38 10.97 -21.42
CA VAL A 150 -10.22 12.40 -21.70
C VAL A 150 -9.37 12.63 -22.95
N LEU A 151 -8.25 11.92 -23.09
CA LEU A 151 -7.38 12.04 -24.27
C LEU A 151 -8.08 11.56 -25.56
N ALA A 152 -8.84 10.47 -25.50
CA ALA A 152 -9.57 9.93 -26.65
C ALA A 152 -10.60 10.94 -27.16
N THR A 153 -11.35 11.56 -26.26
CA THR A 153 -12.31 12.61 -26.60
C THR A 153 -11.63 13.84 -27.18
N ILE A 154 -10.54 14.32 -26.58
CA ILE A 154 -9.81 15.48 -27.10
C ILE A 154 -9.31 15.20 -28.53
N ARG A 155 -8.81 13.99 -28.81
CA ARG A 155 -8.30 13.57 -30.12
C ARG A 155 -9.34 13.59 -31.25
N THR A 156 -10.63 13.63 -30.94
CA THR A 156 -11.68 13.79 -31.96
C THR A 156 -11.64 15.16 -32.65
N ARG A 157 -10.99 16.16 -32.03
CA ARG A 157 -10.91 17.54 -32.54
C ARG A 157 -9.53 18.18 -32.45
N TYR A 158 -8.71 17.81 -31.47
CA TYR A 158 -7.41 18.43 -31.18
C TYR A 158 -6.31 17.38 -30.99
N TRP A 159 -5.12 17.69 -31.49
CA TRP A 159 -3.91 16.90 -31.31
C TRP A 159 -2.90 17.66 -30.45
N ILE A 160 -2.85 17.34 -29.15
CA ILE A 160 -1.91 17.93 -28.19
C ILE A 160 -0.55 17.21 -28.30
N LEU A 161 0.53 17.97 -28.52
CA LEU A 161 1.88 17.43 -28.49
C LEU A 161 2.20 16.79 -27.13
N GLY A 162 2.55 15.50 -27.12
CA GLY A 162 2.76 14.73 -25.89
C GLY A 162 1.50 14.58 -25.03
N GLY A 163 0.31 14.59 -25.64
CA GLY A 163 -0.98 14.70 -24.95
C GLY A 163 -1.21 13.73 -23.78
N ARG A 164 -0.68 12.50 -23.84
CA ARG A 164 -0.79 11.53 -22.73
C ARG A 164 -0.20 12.05 -21.42
N ASP A 165 0.96 12.69 -21.47
CA ASP A 165 1.64 13.18 -20.27
C ASP A 165 1.03 14.49 -19.78
N VAL A 166 0.58 15.35 -20.71
CA VAL A 166 -0.10 16.60 -20.38
C VAL A 166 -1.41 16.33 -19.67
N VAL A 167 -2.24 15.43 -20.20
CA VAL A 167 -3.53 15.05 -19.60
C VAL A 167 -3.31 14.47 -18.19
N ARG A 168 -2.36 13.54 -18.02
CA ARG A 168 -2.03 13.01 -16.68
C ARG A 168 -1.59 14.09 -15.71
N ARG A 169 -0.75 15.03 -16.15
CA ARG A 169 -0.27 16.15 -15.32
C ARG A 169 -1.41 17.03 -14.83
N VAL A 170 -2.36 17.37 -15.70
CA VAL A 170 -3.52 18.20 -15.35
C VAL A 170 -4.47 17.45 -14.42
N LEU A 171 -4.77 16.18 -14.70
CA LEU A 171 -5.67 15.35 -13.88
C LEU A 171 -5.13 15.10 -12.46
N ARG A 172 -3.81 14.95 -12.28
CA ARG A 172 -3.20 14.82 -10.94
C ARG A 172 -3.44 16.02 -10.03
N LYS A 173 -3.64 17.21 -10.60
CA LYS A 173 -3.95 18.44 -9.87
C LYS A 173 -5.46 18.61 -9.60
N CYS A 174 -6.29 17.66 -10.03
CA CYS A 174 -7.74 17.74 -9.79
C CYS A 174 -8.07 17.38 -8.34
N ILE A 175 -8.58 18.34 -7.59
CA ILE A 175 -8.96 18.17 -6.17
C ILE A 175 -10.07 17.12 -6.02
N ILE A 176 -11.04 17.07 -6.94
CA ILE A 176 -12.14 16.11 -6.88
C ILE A 176 -11.61 14.67 -7.04
N CYS A 177 -10.73 14.42 -8.03
CA CYS A 177 -10.06 13.12 -8.18
C CYS A 177 -9.12 12.77 -7.03
N PHE A 178 -8.43 13.77 -6.47
CA PHE A 178 -7.57 13.57 -5.31
C PHE A 178 -8.36 13.15 -4.08
N ARG A 179 -9.52 13.78 -3.83
CA ARG A 179 -10.40 13.44 -2.69
C ARG A 179 -11.02 12.05 -2.83
N THR A 180 -11.35 11.62 -4.04
CA THR A 180 -11.92 10.27 -4.27
C THR A 180 -10.86 9.16 -4.26
N LYS A 181 -9.59 9.48 -4.52
CA LYS A 181 -8.48 8.52 -4.48
C LYS A 181 -7.18 9.21 -4.06
N PRO A 182 -6.99 9.47 -2.75
CA PRO A 182 -5.77 10.12 -2.27
C PRO A 182 -4.55 9.24 -2.57
N LEU A 183 -3.46 9.88 -2.96
CA LEU A 183 -2.16 9.22 -3.02
C LEU A 183 -1.68 9.08 -1.57
N ASN A 184 -1.74 7.87 -1.03
CA ASN A 184 -1.19 7.58 0.30
C ASN A 184 0.32 7.90 0.27
N TYR A 185 0.74 8.84 1.11
CA TYR A 185 2.15 9.04 1.41
C TYR A 185 2.60 7.83 2.24
N SER A 186 3.33 6.92 1.61
CA SER A 186 4.06 5.86 2.30
C SER A 186 5.50 6.31 2.39
N PRO A 187 5.97 6.83 3.54
CA PRO A 187 7.38 7.17 3.70
C PRO A 187 8.25 5.93 3.40
N LEU A 188 9.51 6.16 3.03
CA LEU A 188 10.51 5.10 3.07
C LEU A 188 10.43 4.46 4.46
N MET A 189 10.41 3.12 4.53
CA MET A 189 10.41 2.45 5.83
C MET A 189 11.64 2.93 6.59
N GLY A 190 11.42 3.47 7.80
CA GLY A 190 12.54 3.79 8.69
C GLY A 190 13.35 2.53 8.96
N ASP A 191 14.61 2.72 9.32
CA ASP A 191 15.49 1.60 9.66
C ASP A 191 14.84 0.70 10.71
N LEU A 192 15.05 -0.60 10.56
CA LEU A 192 14.64 -1.57 11.56
C LEU A 192 15.26 -1.15 12.89
N PRO A 193 14.49 -1.02 13.98
CA PRO A 193 15.05 -0.63 15.27
C PRO A 193 16.16 -1.57 15.69
N ALA A 194 17.14 -1.03 16.42
CA ALA A 194 18.28 -1.75 17.00
C ALA A 194 17.88 -3.00 17.84
N MET A 195 16.61 -3.20 18.15
CA MET A 195 16.08 -4.38 18.81
C MET A 195 16.10 -5.67 17.96
N ARG A 196 16.18 -5.58 16.63
CA ARG A 196 16.28 -6.79 15.78
C ARG A 196 17.70 -7.33 15.62
N SER A 197 18.72 -6.55 16.00
CA SER A 197 20.13 -6.90 15.84
C SER A 197 20.77 -7.52 17.09
N ASN A 198 20.12 -7.45 18.26
CA ASN A 198 20.60 -8.06 19.50
C ASN A 198 19.73 -9.27 19.88
N ALA A 199 20.37 -10.41 20.17
CA ALA A 199 19.68 -11.62 20.62
C ALA A 199 19.09 -11.43 22.03
N VAL A 200 17.84 -10.97 22.11
CA VAL A 200 17.10 -10.81 23.37
C VAL A 200 16.00 -11.88 23.49
N ARG A 201 15.63 -12.20 24.74
CA ARG A 201 14.59 -13.22 24.99
C ARG A 201 13.21 -12.81 24.43
N PRO A 202 12.30 -13.77 24.19
CA PRO A 202 10.91 -13.46 23.84
C PRO A 202 10.22 -12.59 24.89
N PHE A 203 9.30 -11.77 24.40
CA PHE A 203 8.55 -10.77 25.14
C PHE A 203 9.40 -9.72 25.87
N TYR A 204 10.70 -9.58 25.54
CA TYR A 204 11.53 -8.47 26.01
C TYR A 204 10.90 -7.13 25.65
N THR A 205 10.49 -6.99 24.40
CA THR A 205 9.62 -5.92 23.91
C THR A 205 8.26 -6.52 23.54
N SER A 206 7.19 -5.93 24.06
CA SER A 206 5.83 -6.41 23.85
C SER A 206 4.88 -5.27 23.53
N SER A 207 3.95 -5.47 22.58
CA SER A 207 2.82 -4.57 22.35
C SER A 207 1.53 -5.22 22.86
N VAL A 208 0.66 -4.45 23.49
CA VAL A 208 -0.61 -4.91 24.06
C VAL A 208 -1.80 -4.15 23.47
N ASP A 209 -2.88 -4.88 23.20
CA ASP A 209 -4.12 -4.32 22.68
C ASP A 209 -5.33 -5.15 23.13
N TYR A 210 -6.49 -4.51 23.23
CA TYR A 210 -7.75 -5.15 23.59
C TYR A 210 -8.62 -5.41 22.35
N GLY A 211 -9.20 -6.62 22.28
CA GLY A 211 -10.24 -7.00 21.32
C GLY A 211 -11.54 -7.33 22.02
N GLY A 212 -12.68 -7.05 21.37
CA GLY A 212 -14.01 -7.33 21.90
C GLY A 212 -14.99 -6.18 21.68
N PRO A 213 -16.13 -6.16 22.40
CA PRO A 213 -16.51 -7.06 23.49
C PRO A 213 -16.96 -8.46 23.01
N PHE A 214 -16.79 -9.47 23.86
CA PHE A 214 -17.35 -10.82 23.72
C PHE A 214 -18.38 -11.07 24.84
N LEU A 215 -19.34 -11.96 24.61
CA LEU A 215 -20.35 -12.32 25.61
C LEU A 215 -20.11 -13.74 26.14
N ILE A 216 -19.83 -13.84 27.44
CA ILE A 216 -19.70 -15.13 28.15
C ILE A 216 -20.88 -15.36 29.08
N LYS A 217 -21.14 -16.64 29.37
CA LYS A 217 -22.08 -17.07 30.42
C LYS A 217 -21.40 -16.98 31.77
N ASP A 218 -22.11 -16.40 32.73
CA ASP A 218 -21.71 -16.35 34.14
C ASP A 218 -21.57 -17.75 34.77
N SER A 219 -22.42 -18.70 34.36
CA SER A 219 -22.40 -20.07 34.90
C SER A 219 -22.96 -21.09 33.91
N LYS A 220 -22.71 -22.39 34.19
CA LYS A 220 -23.26 -23.55 33.45
C LYS A 220 -24.77 -23.75 33.70
N LEU A 221 -25.35 -23.03 34.66
CA LEU A 221 -26.79 -23.11 35.03
C LEU A 221 -27.72 -22.47 33.97
N ARG A 222 -28.98 -22.91 33.92
CA ARG A 222 -30.04 -22.35 33.04
C ARG A 222 -30.37 -20.90 33.43
N ASN A 223 -30.74 -20.06 32.45
CA ASN A 223 -31.23 -18.67 32.60
C ASN A 223 -30.30 -17.68 33.34
N ARG A 224 -29.00 -17.68 33.05
CA ARG A 224 -28.05 -16.70 33.61
C ARG A 224 -27.74 -15.55 32.65
N LYS A 225 -27.31 -14.42 33.24
CA LYS A 225 -26.94 -13.21 32.52
C LYS A 225 -25.68 -13.45 31.70
N PHE A 226 -25.61 -12.79 30.55
CA PHE A 226 -24.40 -12.69 29.76
C PHE A 226 -23.54 -11.54 30.29
N ILE A 227 -22.26 -11.79 30.47
CA ILE A 227 -21.28 -10.81 30.93
C ILE A 227 -20.37 -10.47 29.75
N LYS A 228 -20.07 -9.18 29.61
CA LYS A 228 -19.07 -8.73 28.64
C LYS A 228 -17.69 -9.13 29.11
N CYS A 229 -16.87 -9.61 28.20
CA CYS A 229 -15.45 -9.83 28.43
C CYS A 229 -14.66 -9.34 27.23
N TYR A 230 -13.35 -9.20 27.43
CA TYR A 230 -12.43 -8.60 26.48
C TYR A 230 -11.19 -9.49 26.37
N LEU A 231 -10.68 -9.59 25.15
CA LEU A 231 -9.47 -10.32 24.84
C LEU A 231 -8.29 -9.35 24.91
N CYS A 232 -7.38 -9.56 25.86
CA CYS A 232 -6.11 -8.85 25.88
C CYS A 232 -5.09 -9.63 25.05
N VAL A 233 -4.48 -8.98 24.06
CA VAL A 233 -3.54 -9.58 23.12
C VAL A 233 -2.19 -8.93 23.29
N PHE A 234 -1.21 -9.71 23.74
CA PHE A 234 0.19 -9.33 23.74
C PHE A 234 0.88 -9.89 22.50
N VAL A 235 1.67 -9.08 21.81
CA VAL A 235 2.49 -9.49 20.67
C VAL A 235 3.94 -9.16 20.97
N CYS A 236 4.82 -10.15 20.86
CA CYS A 236 6.24 -9.97 21.06
C CYS A 236 6.87 -9.21 19.87
N GLY A 237 7.61 -8.14 20.16
CA GLY A 237 8.37 -7.39 19.16
C GLY A 237 9.53 -8.17 18.53
N VAL A 238 10.08 -9.14 19.27
CA VAL A 238 11.27 -9.95 18.92
C VAL A 238 10.86 -11.18 18.11
N SER A 239 10.23 -12.17 18.73
CA SER A 239 9.88 -13.46 18.10
C SER A 239 8.52 -13.44 17.38
N LYS A 240 7.78 -12.34 17.47
CA LYS A 240 6.38 -12.24 16.98
C LYS A 240 5.41 -13.21 17.66
N ALA A 241 5.80 -13.86 18.75
CA ALA A 241 4.91 -14.69 19.56
C ALA A 241 3.69 -13.89 20.04
N VAL A 242 2.54 -14.54 20.09
CA VAL A 242 1.29 -13.98 20.59
C VAL A 242 0.99 -14.59 21.96
N HIS A 243 0.49 -13.79 22.89
CA HIS A 243 -0.08 -14.26 24.15
C HIS A 243 -1.48 -13.69 24.35
N LEU A 244 -2.42 -14.56 24.69
CA LEU A 244 -3.84 -14.24 24.78
C LEU A 244 -4.33 -14.39 26.23
N GLU A 245 -5.02 -13.36 26.71
CA GLU A 245 -5.55 -13.29 28.06
C GLU A 245 -7.01 -12.85 28.06
N LEU A 246 -7.83 -13.47 28.91
CA LEU A 246 -9.23 -13.08 29.07
C LEU A 246 -9.38 -12.09 30.22
N ALA A 247 -10.02 -10.96 29.92
CA ALA A 247 -10.36 -9.90 30.88
C ALA A 247 -11.88 -9.80 31.02
N THR A 248 -12.37 -9.64 32.25
CA THR A 248 -13.80 -9.52 32.56
C THR A 248 -14.32 -8.09 32.35
N ASP A 249 -13.46 -7.09 32.28
CA ASP A 249 -13.80 -5.69 32.00
C ASP A 249 -12.60 -4.94 31.39
N LEU A 250 -12.82 -3.66 31.06
CA LEU A 250 -11.79 -2.72 30.59
C LEU A 250 -11.35 -1.74 31.70
N THR A 251 -11.23 -2.20 32.94
CA THR A 251 -10.70 -1.36 34.02
C THR A 251 -9.17 -1.50 34.13
N ALA A 252 -8.54 -0.49 34.72
CA ALA A 252 -7.10 -0.52 35.01
C ALA A 252 -6.72 -1.67 35.97
N SER A 253 -7.54 -1.94 36.99
CA SER A 253 -7.33 -3.01 37.96
C SER A 253 -7.35 -4.39 37.29
N THR A 254 -8.32 -4.65 36.41
CA THR A 254 -8.38 -5.90 35.66
C THR A 254 -7.20 -6.03 34.69
N PHE A 255 -6.78 -4.94 34.04
CA PHE A 255 -5.58 -4.98 33.21
C PHE A 255 -4.33 -5.32 34.02
N LEU A 256 -4.16 -4.79 35.24
CA LEU A 256 -3.02 -5.15 36.10
C LEU A 256 -3.01 -6.64 36.46
N LEU A 257 -4.18 -7.25 36.70
CA LEU A 257 -4.28 -8.70 36.92
C LEU A 257 -3.89 -9.49 35.67
N VAL A 258 -4.33 -9.04 34.48
CA VAL A 258 -3.92 -9.61 33.19
C VAL A 258 -2.40 -9.50 33.01
N LEU A 259 -1.83 -8.32 33.26
CA LEU A 259 -0.39 -8.07 33.15
C LEU A 259 0.40 -8.97 34.11
N LYS A 260 -0.06 -9.16 35.35
CA LYS A 260 0.57 -10.09 36.29
C LYS A 260 0.57 -11.54 35.77
N ARG A 261 -0.53 -12.02 35.19
CA ARG A 261 -0.58 -13.37 34.60
C ARG A 261 0.31 -13.50 33.37
N PHE A 262 0.39 -12.47 32.54
CA PHE A 262 1.35 -12.40 31.43
C PHE A 262 2.80 -12.48 31.93
N ILE A 263 3.17 -11.65 32.90
CA ILE A 263 4.51 -11.61 33.50
C ILE A 263 4.86 -12.95 34.13
N ALA A 264 3.94 -13.59 34.85
CA ALA A 264 4.17 -14.89 35.46
C ALA A 264 4.48 -15.99 34.42
N ARG A 265 3.96 -15.87 33.19
CA ARG A 265 4.17 -16.86 32.12
C ARG A 265 5.29 -16.52 31.16
N ARG A 266 5.56 -15.23 30.93
CA ARG A 266 6.47 -14.74 29.88
C ARG A 266 7.66 -13.92 30.41
N GLY A 267 7.70 -13.67 31.72
CA GLY A 267 8.66 -12.79 32.36
C GLY A 267 8.31 -11.30 32.21
N ILE A 268 8.99 -10.45 32.99
CA ILE A 268 8.74 -9.00 33.01
C ILE A 268 9.24 -8.36 31.70
N PRO A 269 8.40 -7.77 30.84
CA PRO A 269 8.89 -7.11 29.63
C PRO A 269 9.77 -5.92 30.01
N LYS A 270 10.83 -5.65 29.25
CA LYS A 270 11.61 -4.43 29.40
C LYS A 270 10.86 -3.25 28.82
N GLU A 271 10.27 -3.43 27.65
CA GLU A 271 9.45 -2.41 26.97
C GLU A 271 8.03 -2.93 26.73
N LEU A 272 7.03 -2.13 27.09
CA LEU A 272 5.62 -2.41 26.84
C LEU A 272 5.00 -1.25 26.04
N TYR A 273 4.38 -1.57 24.90
CA TYR A 273 3.73 -0.59 24.04
C TYR A 273 2.21 -0.78 24.09
N SER A 274 1.45 0.29 24.26
CA SER A 274 -0.03 0.26 24.20
C SER A 274 -0.60 1.50 23.52
N ASP A 275 -1.88 1.48 23.20
CA ASP A 275 -2.60 2.71 22.86
C ASP A 275 -2.89 3.56 24.12
N ASN A 276 -3.47 4.74 23.89
CA ASN A 276 -3.89 5.69 24.94
C ASN A 276 -5.24 5.31 25.61
N GLY A 277 -5.61 4.02 25.61
CA GLY A 277 -6.79 3.55 26.32
C GLY A 277 -6.76 3.92 27.81
N THR A 278 -7.89 4.35 28.36
CA THR A 278 -7.99 4.83 29.76
C THR A 278 -7.62 3.76 30.78
N ASN A 279 -7.87 2.49 30.45
CA ASN A 279 -7.43 1.31 31.19
C ASN A 279 -5.90 1.19 31.27
N PHE A 280 -5.20 1.38 30.15
CA PHE A 280 -3.73 1.33 30.11
C PHE A 280 -3.11 2.53 30.81
N VAL A 281 -3.63 3.74 30.55
CA VAL A 281 -3.18 4.97 31.23
C VAL A 281 -3.38 4.86 32.75
N GLY A 282 -4.54 4.37 33.18
CA GLY A 282 -4.82 4.13 34.60
C GLY A 282 -3.88 3.10 35.23
N ALA A 283 -3.62 1.99 34.55
CA ALA A 283 -2.71 0.96 35.03
C ALA A 283 -1.26 1.44 35.10
N TYR A 284 -0.81 2.20 34.10
CA TYR A 284 0.50 2.85 34.09
C TYR A 284 0.68 3.78 35.30
N ASN A 285 -0.31 4.64 35.57
CA ASN A 285 -0.27 5.54 36.72
C ASN A 285 -0.22 4.78 38.06
N GLN A 286 -0.98 3.69 38.19
CA GLN A 286 -0.92 2.86 39.40
C GLN A 286 0.45 2.22 39.60
N LEU A 287 1.05 1.64 38.55
CA LEU A 287 2.41 1.09 38.64
C LEU A 287 3.45 2.16 38.98
N LYS A 288 3.30 3.35 38.40
CA LYS A 288 4.18 4.49 38.69
C LYS A 288 4.09 4.92 40.16
N ASN A 289 2.88 4.97 40.72
CA ASN A 289 2.67 5.32 42.13
C ASN A 289 3.25 4.27 43.08
N ILE A 290 2.96 2.98 42.84
CA ILE A 290 3.52 1.87 43.62
C ILE A 290 5.06 1.92 43.60
N ARG A 291 5.64 2.18 42.44
CA ARG A 291 7.11 2.33 42.32
C ARG A 291 7.63 3.50 43.15
N HIS A 292 6.97 4.65 43.11
CA HIS A 292 7.36 5.81 43.87
C HIS A 292 7.28 5.54 45.39
N GLU A 293 6.21 4.91 45.86
CA GLU A 293 6.06 4.51 47.26
C GLU A 293 7.15 3.52 47.71
N LEU A 294 7.41 2.47 46.91
CA LEU A 294 8.44 1.49 47.21
C LEU A 294 9.85 2.11 47.26
N ALA A 295 10.14 3.06 46.37
CA ALA A 295 11.41 3.79 46.38
C ALA A 295 11.59 4.63 47.64
N LEU A 296 10.52 5.24 48.16
CA LEU A 296 10.54 6.03 49.39
C LEU A 296 10.68 5.16 50.65
N LEU A 297 10.02 3.99 50.66
CA LEU A 297 10.03 3.07 51.81
C LEU A 297 11.32 2.27 51.94
N THR A 298 12.04 2.08 50.83
CA THR A 298 13.21 1.20 50.78
C THR A 298 14.51 1.99 50.87
N LYS A 299 15.25 1.86 51.98
CA LYS A 299 16.62 2.41 52.13
C LYS A 299 17.73 1.47 51.67
N ASN A 300 17.40 0.25 51.26
CA ASN A 300 18.36 -0.74 50.78
C ASN A 300 18.66 -0.50 49.29
N GLU A 301 19.91 -0.15 48.97
CA GLU A 301 20.39 0.08 47.61
C GLU A 301 20.21 -1.13 46.69
N GLU A 302 20.34 -2.37 47.19
CA GLU A 302 20.16 -3.58 46.39
C GLU A 302 18.71 -3.72 45.91
N LEU A 303 17.75 -3.44 46.80
CA LEU A 303 16.32 -3.51 46.47
C LEU A 303 15.90 -2.35 45.56
N GLN A 304 16.46 -1.14 45.75
CA GLN A 304 16.26 -0.04 44.82
C GLN A 304 16.83 -0.34 43.42
N ASN A 305 18.02 -0.96 43.35
CA ASN A 305 18.63 -1.40 42.11
C ASN A 305 17.81 -2.52 41.45
N PHE A 306 17.26 -3.46 42.21
CA PHE A 306 16.37 -4.50 41.69
C PHE A 306 15.07 -3.93 41.11
N ILE A 307 14.42 -3.00 41.81
CA ILE A 307 13.20 -2.32 41.34
C ILE A 307 13.48 -1.53 40.07
N THR A 308 14.61 -0.82 40.01
CA THR A 308 15.01 -0.01 38.85
C THR A 308 15.36 -0.90 37.65
N LYS A 309 16.09 -2.00 37.88
CA LYS A 309 16.51 -2.95 36.83
C LYS A 309 15.33 -3.72 36.23
N ASN A 310 14.34 -4.09 37.04
CA ASN A 310 13.14 -4.81 36.59
C ASN A 310 11.97 -3.88 36.22
N ASN A 311 12.24 -2.59 35.98
CA ASN A 311 11.20 -1.66 35.60
C ASN A 311 10.78 -1.85 34.13
N ILE A 312 9.47 -1.84 33.90
CA ILE A 312 8.87 -1.82 32.57
C ILE A 312 8.90 -0.37 32.04
N GLU A 313 9.54 -0.16 30.91
CA GLU A 313 9.45 1.07 30.13
C GLU A 313 8.17 1.02 29.29
N TRP A 314 7.16 1.79 29.71
CA TRP A 314 5.86 1.78 29.06
C TRP A 314 5.75 2.95 28.10
N HIS A 315 5.54 2.64 26.83
CA HIS A 315 5.38 3.60 25.74
C HIS A 315 3.93 3.65 25.25
N PHE A 316 3.39 4.85 25.14
CA PHE A 316 2.07 5.09 24.57
C PHE A 316 2.19 5.49 23.11
N MET A 317 1.49 4.76 22.24
CA MET A 317 1.51 5.05 20.82
C MET A 317 0.49 6.12 20.43
N PRO A 318 0.82 7.00 19.46
CA PRO A 318 -0.17 7.80 18.76
C PRO A 318 -1.17 6.89 18.03
N ALA A 319 -2.45 7.24 18.08
CA ALA A 319 -3.52 6.49 17.42
C ALA A 319 -3.19 6.21 15.94
N ASN A 320 -3.39 4.97 15.48
CA ASN A 320 -3.13 4.48 14.12
C ASN A 320 -1.65 4.31 13.70
N SER A 321 -0.70 4.16 14.62
CA SER A 321 0.68 3.81 14.27
C SER A 321 0.85 2.28 14.19
N PRO A 322 0.98 1.67 13.00
CA PRO A 322 1.18 0.23 12.89
C PRO A 322 2.54 -0.18 13.49
N HIS A 323 2.51 -1.18 14.38
CA HIS A 323 3.71 -1.71 14.99
C HIS A 323 4.48 -2.59 13.98
N MET A 324 5.58 -2.04 13.47
CA MET A 324 6.82 -2.74 13.12
C MET A 324 6.70 -4.20 12.68
N GLY A 325 6.32 -4.38 11.42
CA GLY A 325 6.49 -5.66 10.72
C GLY A 325 5.35 -6.11 9.81
N GLY A 326 4.39 -5.23 9.46
CA GLY A 326 3.50 -5.30 8.30
C GLY A 326 2.73 -6.62 8.06
N LEU A 327 3.44 -7.67 7.66
CA LEU A 327 2.89 -9.00 7.36
C LEU A 327 2.38 -9.71 8.63
N HIS A 328 3.17 -9.72 9.70
CA HIS A 328 2.77 -10.38 10.95
C HIS A 328 1.71 -9.58 11.71
N GLU A 329 1.72 -8.26 11.59
CA GLU A 329 0.69 -7.39 12.17
C GLU A 329 -0.66 -7.58 11.47
N ALA A 330 -0.65 -7.69 10.13
CA ALA A 330 -1.82 -8.09 9.37
C ALA A 330 -2.34 -9.45 9.83
N ALA A 331 -1.44 -10.41 10.07
CA ALA A 331 -1.80 -11.74 10.52
C ALA A 331 -2.48 -11.76 11.92
N VAL A 332 -1.94 -11.02 12.88
CA VAL A 332 -2.58 -10.89 14.21
C VAL A 332 -3.94 -10.19 14.10
N LYS A 333 -4.07 -9.20 13.21
CA LYS A 333 -5.33 -8.49 12.97
C LYS A 333 -6.40 -9.40 12.35
N SER A 334 -6.06 -10.22 11.37
CA SER A 334 -6.97 -11.22 10.80
C SER A 334 -7.35 -12.29 11.82
N ALA A 335 -6.40 -12.77 12.65
CA ALA A 335 -6.69 -13.69 13.75
C ALA A 335 -7.70 -13.10 14.75
N LYS A 336 -7.55 -11.83 15.16
CA LYS A 336 -8.52 -11.12 16.01
C LYS A 336 -9.92 -11.05 15.37
N CYS A 337 -9.98 -10.71 14.07
CA CYS A 337 -11.23 -10.64 13.32
C CYS A 337 -11.91 -12.01 13.22
N LEU A 338 -11.14 -13.06 12.97
CA LEU A 338 -11.63 -14.42 12.86
C LEU A 338 -12.14 -14.96 14.22
N LEU A 339 -11.39 -14.72 15.30
CA LEU A 339 -11.84 -14.98 16.67
C LEU A 339 -13.21 -14.34 16.93
N TYR A 340 -13.35 -13.05 16.60
CA TYR A 340 -14.62 -12.33 16.74
C TYR A 340 -15.75 -13.01 15.97
N LYS A 341 -15.54 -13.33 14.67
CA LYS A 341 -16.55 -13.97 13.83
C LYS A 341 -16.97 -15.36 14.29
N LEU A 342 -16.03 -16.17 14.80
CA LEU A 342 -16.30 -17.55 15.22
C LEU A 342 -16.98 -17.63 16.58
N ILE A 343 -16.65 -16.71 17.50
CA ILE A 343 -17.11 -16.79 18.89
C ILE A 343 -18.38 -15.96 19.13
N ASN A 344 -18.68 -14.94 18.30
CA ASN A 344 -19.80 -14.01 18.56
C ASN A 344 -21.17 -14.68 18.78
N ASN A 345 -21.41 -15.83 18.14
CA ASN A 345 -22.68 -16.57 18.25
C ASN A 345 -22.60 -17.79 19.19
N VAL A 346 -21.48 -18.00 19.88
CA VAL A 346 -21.27 -19.11 20.81
C VAL A 346 -21.00 -18.58 22.20
N HIS A 347 -21.86 -18.94 23.14
CA HIS A 347 -21.77 -18.47 24.51
C HIS A 347 -21.09 -19.51 25.42
N PHE A 348 -19.80 -19.30 25.66
CA PHE A 348 -18.96 -20.08 26.56
C PHE A 348 -19.01 -19.58 27.99
N THR A 349 -18.67 -20.44 28.96
CA THR A 349 -18.31 -19.99 30.31
C THR A 349 -16.89 -19.40 30.30
N TYR A 350 -16.49 -18.74 31.39
CA TYR A 350 -15.13 -18.21 31.53
C TYR A 350 -14.06 -19.30 31.31
N GLU A 351 -14.21 -20.45 31.97
CA GLU A 351 -13.28 -21.58 31.87
C GLU A 351 -13.19 -22.14 30.44
N ASP A 352 -14.35 -22.35 29.80
CA ASP A 352 -14.41 -22.86 28.43
C ASP A 352 -13.74 -21.87 27.45
N PHE A 353 -14.02 -20.57 27.59
CA PHE A 353 -13.48 -19.56 26.69
C PHE A 353 -11.98 -19.38 26.89
N TYR A 354 -11.53 -19.34 28.15
CA TYR A 354 -10.11 -19.26 28.48
C TYR A 354 -9.33 -20.45 27.92
N THR A 355 -9.87 -21.66 28.03
CA THR A 355 -9.28 -22.87 27.44
C THR A 355 -9.16 -22.77 25.92
N LEU A 356 -10.21 -22.31 25.24
CA LEU A 356 -10.19 -22.08 23.80
C LEU A 356 -9.10 -21.07 23.40
N LEU A 357 -8.95 -19.97 24.16
CA LEU A 357 -7.92 -18.97 23.91
C LEU A 357 -6.50 -19.54 24.06
N CYS A 358 -6.24 -20.36 25.08
CA CYS A 358 -4.96 -21.06 25.23
C CYS A 358 -4.65 -21.96 24.02
N GLN A 359 -5.65 -22.68 23.52
CA GLN A 359 -5.46 -23.53 22.33
C GLN A 359 -5.21 -22.70 21.06
N ILE A 360 -5.93 -21.59 20.88
CA ILE A 360 -5.74 -20.67 19.76
C ILE A 360 -4.38 -19.97 19.83
N GLU A 361 -3.90 -19.60 21.02
CA GLU A 361 -2.54 -19.12 21.21
C GLU A 361 -1.50 -20.13 20.69
N GLY A 362 -1.69 -21.42 21.00
CA GLY A 362 -0.85 -22.48 20.47
C GLY A 362 -0.87 -22.55 18.94
N VAL A 363 -2.07 -22.45 18.33
CA VAL A 363 -2.24 -22.39 16.87
C VAL A 363 -1.48 -21.20 16.27
N LEU A 364 -1.64 -20.00 16.83
CA LEU A 364 -0.97 -18.79 16.34
C LEU A 364 0.56 -18.89 16.45
N ASN A 365 1.07 -19.52 17.50
CA ASN A 365 2.50 -19.67 17.75
C ASN A 365 3.14 -20.88 17.05
N SER A 366 2.35 -21.77 16.46
CA SER A 366 2.85 -22.86 15.59
C SER A 366 3.24 -22.37 14.18
N ARG A 367 2.90 -21.13 13.83
CA ARG A 367 3.08 -20.60 12.47
C ARG A 367 4.57 -20.49 12.08
N PRO A 368 4.93 -20.76 10.82
CA PRO A 368 6.28 -20.61 10.33
C PRO A 368 6.68 -19.13 10.21
N LEU A 369 7.91 -18.83 10.62
CA LEU A 369 8.59 -17.55 10.41
C LEU A 369 9.59 -17.68 9.25
N THR A 370 10.53 -18.62 9.36
CA THR A 370 11.61 -18.87 8.37
C THR A 370 12.00 -20.35 8.36
N THR A 371 12.82 -20.78 7.41
CA THR A 371 13.50 -22.09 7.47
C THR A 371 14.59 -22.07 8.54
N MET A 372 14.83 -23.20 9.21
CA MET A 372 15.90 -23.30 10.21
C MET A 372 17.27 -23.63 9.61
N SER A 373 17.29 -24.27 8.44
CA SER A 373 18.51 -24.76 7.81
C SER A 373 18.55 -24.41 6.32
N THR A 374 19.76 -24.23 5.81
CA THR A 374 20.07 -24.10 4.38
C THR A 374 20.16 -25.47 3.68
N ASP A 375 20.26 -26.57 4.42
CA ASP A 375 20.32 -27.93 3.88
C ASP A 375 19.07 -28.23 3.02
N PRO A 376 19.22 -28.58 1.72
CA PRO A 376 18.15 -29.06 0.84
C PRO A 376 17.17 -30.08 1.41
N ASN A 377 17.61 -30.93 2.35
CA ASN A 377 16.82 -32.04 2.89
C ASN A 377 16.19 -31.75 4.26
N ASP A 378 16.52 -30.63 4.89
CA ASP A 378 15.91 -30.21 6.15
C ASP A 378 14.65 -29.38 5.89
N TYR A 379 13.50 -29.87 6.34
CA TYR A 379 12.21 -29.21 6.19
C TYR A 379 11.76 -28.48 7.47
N SER A 380 12.63 -28.40 8.48
CA SER A 380 12.31 -27.72 9.75
C SER A 380 12.14 -26.20 9.54
N VAL A 381 11.14 -25.65 10.21
CA VAL A 381 10.86 -24.21 10.22
C VAL A 381 10.92 -23.65 11.61
N LEU A 382 11.45 -22.45 11.68
CA LEU A 382 11.47 -21.66 12.88
C LEU A 382 10.06 -21.11 13.10
N THR A 383 9.50 -21.36 14.27
CA THR A 383 8.17 -20.87 14.68
C THR A 383 8.30 -20.07 15.96
N PRO A 384 7.35 -19.19 16.30
CA PRO A 384 7.36 -18.54 17.61
C PRO A 384 7.40 -19.55 18.77
N GLY A 385 6.79 -20.73 18.61
CA GLY A 385 6.85 -21.83 19.57
C GLY A 385 8.28 -22.24 19.96
N HIS A 386 9.19 -22.34 18.98
CA HIS A 386 10.60 -22.68 19.23
C HIS A 386 11.26 -21.68 20.19
N PHE A 387 10.93 -20.40 20.08
CA PHE A 387 11.45 -19.39 20.99
C PHE A 387 10.83 -19.47 22.39
N LEU A 388 9.57 -19.91 22.50
CA LEU A 388 8.83 -19.93 23.77
C LEU A 388 9.15 -21.16 24.63
N ILE A 389 9.27 -22.33 24.01
CA ILE A 389 9.44 -23.61 24.72
C ILE A 389 10.67 -24.41 24.27
N GLY A 390 11.43 -23.92 23.30
CA GLY A 390 12.60 -24.62 22.74
C GLY A 390 12.29 -25.59 21.59
N GLU A 391 11.01 -25.85 21.32
CA GLU A 391 10.55 -26.80 20.30
C GLU A 391 9.25 -26.35 19.60
N ALA A 392 8.86 -27.08 18.56
CA ALA A 392 7.59 -26.85 17.87
C ALA A 392 6.41 -27.21 18.78
N LEU A 393 5.38 -26.37 18.79
CA LEU A 393 4.14 -26.65 19.51
C LEU A 393 3.37 -27.77 18.79
N VAL A 394 3.13 -28.88 19.48
CA VAL A 394 2.37 -30.02 18.99
C VAL A 394 1.13 -30.25 19.85
N THR A 395 -0.04 -30.41 19.23
CA THR A 395 -1.29 -30.78 19.92
C THR A 395 -1.45 -32.28 20.07
N ILE A 396 -2.11 -32.68 21.16
CA ILE A 396 -2.66 -34.02 21.32
C ILE A 396 -3.64 -34.32 20.18
N PRO A 397 -3.58 -35.49 19.52
CA PRO A 397 -4.54 -35.90 18.49
C PRO A 397 -5.96 -35.94 19.05
N GLU A 398 -6.91 -35.30 18.37
CA GLU A 398 -8.32 -35.26 18.78
C GLU A 398 -9.22 -35.82 17.67
N LYS A 399 -10.33 -36.45 18.05
CA LYS A 399 -11.33 -36.96 17.10
C LYS A 399 -12.06 -35.80 16.43
N GLU A 400 -12.27 -35.91 15.12
CA GLU A 400 -13.01 -34.91 14.36
C GLU A 400 -14.51 -34.97 14.69
N VAL A 401 -15.08 -33.87 15.20
CA VAL A 401 -16.50 -33.78 15.57
C VAL A 401 -17.24 -32.86 14.60
N THR A 402 -17.31 -33.26 13.33
CA THR A 402 -17.90 -32.45 12.24
C THR A 402 -19.39 -32.70 12.02
N GLN A 403 -19.91 -33.90 12.32
CA GLN A 403 -21.24 -34.33 11.88
C GLN A 403 -22.42 -34.02 12.83
N ARG A 404 -22.18 -33.63 14.09
CA ARG A 404 -23.24 -33.35 15.08
C ARG A 404 -23.67 -31.88 15.07
N ALA A 405 -24.95 -31.62 15.35
CA ALA A 405 -25.47 -30.26 15.51
C ALA A 405 -24.77 -29.53 16.68
N PHE A 406 -24.40 -28.26 16.50
CA PHE A 406 -23.62 -27.50 17.49
C PHE A 406 -24.28 -27.44 18.88
N ASN A 407 -25.62 -27.44 18.90
CA ASN A 407 -26.40 -27.37 20.13
C ASN A 407 -26.37 -28.66 20.97
N SER A 408 -26.09 -29.82 20.36
CA SER A 408 -25.98 -31.11 21.07
C SER A 408 -24.57 -31.43 21.56
N LEU A 409 -23.58 -30.61 21.19
CA LEU A 409 -22.18 -30.79 21.60
C LEU A 409 -21.95 -30.38 23.06
N LYS A 410 -21.16 -31.18 23.77
CA LYS A 410 -20.61 -30.83 25.09
C LYS A 410 -19.59 -29.69 24.94
N SER A 411 -19.28 -28.98 26.04
CA SER A 411 -18.34 -27.84 26.02
C SER A 411 -17.00 -28.19 25.36
N TYR A 412 -16.44 -29.36 25.69
CA TYR A 412 -15.21 -29.86 25.08
C TYR A 412 -15.31 -29.99 23.55
N GLU A 413 -16.35 -30.66 23.03
CA GLU A 413 -16.55 -30.85 21.58
C GLU A 413 -16.75 -29.51 20.85
N LYS A 414 -17.41 -28.53 21.50
CA LYS A 414 -17.55 -27.16 20.97
C LYS A 414 -16.20 -26.46 20.84
N ILE A 415 -15.35 -26.57 21.85
CA ILE A 415 -13.99 -25.99 21.86
C ILE A 415 -13.17 -26.61 20.72
N CYS A 416 -13.15 -27.95 20.60
CA CYS A 416 -12.44 -28.67 19.54
C CYS A 416 -12.90 -28.23 18.14
N ARG A 417 -14.22 -28.12 17.93
CA ARG A 417 -14.79 -27.69 16.65
C ARG A 417 -14.43 -26.26 16.30
N ILE A 418 -14.53 -25.31 17.24
CA ILE A 418 -14.18 -23.92 16.98
C ILE A 418 -12.68 -23.79 16.73
N ARG A 419 -11.83 -24.49 17.47
CA ARG A 419 -10.39 -24.51 17.21
C ARG A 419 -10.08 -24.99 15.80
N HIS A 420 -10.74 -26.05 15.35
CA HIS A 420 -10.57 -26.57 13.99
C HIS A 420 -11.02 -25.55 12.93
N GLN A 421 -12.21 -24.98 13.08
CA GLN A 421 -12.72 -23.93 12.18
C GLN A 421 -11.84 -22.67 12.19
N PHE A 422 -11.29 -22.31 13.35
CA PHE A 422 -10.32 -21.24 13.49
C PHE A 422 -9.09 -21.55 12.66
N TRP A 423 -8.50 -22.73 12.81
CA TRP A 423 -7.33 -23.12 12.03
C TRP A 423 -7.57 -23.13 10.53
N GLU A 424 -8.63 -23.77 10.03
CA GLU A 424 -8.88 -23.87 8.59
C GLU A 424 -8.97 -22.47 7.96
N ARG A 425 -9.77 -21.60 8.57
CA ARG A 425 -9.96 -20.22 8.10
C ARG A 425 -8.71 -19.38 8.30
N TRP A 426 -8.01 -19.55 9.43
CA TRP A 426 -6.81 -18.81 9.76
C TRP A 426 -5.65 -19.17 8.83
N ASN A 427 -5.45 -20.45 8.58
CA ASN A 427 -4.47 -20.96 7.64
C ASN A 427 -4.70 -20.38 6.25
N LEU A 428 -5.95 -20.40 5.77
CA LEU A 428 -6.31 -19.82 4.46
C LEU A 428 -6.04 -18.31 4.39
N GLU A 429 -6.51 -17.54 5.39
CA GLU A 429 -6.31 -16.09 5.45
C GLU A 429 -4.82 -15.72 5.60
N TYR A 430 -4.08 -16.43 6.45
CA TYR A 430 -2.65 -16.25 6.65
C TYR A 430 -1.87 -16.49 5.37
N LEU A 431 -2.08 -17.64 4.72
CA LEU A 431 -1.40 -17.99 3.47
C LEU A 431 -1.72 -17.00 2.35
N THR A 432 -2.97 -16.51 2.28
CA THR A 432 -3.34 -15.44 1.34
C THR A 432 -2.61 -14.13 1.66
N SER A 433 -2.49 -13.77 2.95
CA SER A 433 -1.75 -12.58 3.38
C SER A 433 -0.24 -12.66 3.10
N LEU A 434 0.36 -13.87 3.07
CA LEU A 434 1.75 -14.07 2.64
C LEU A 434 1.92 -13.81 1.14
N GLN A 435 0.89 -14.09 0.32
CA GLN A 435 0.91 -13.83 -1.12
C GLN A 435 0.70 -12.34 -1.45
N GLU A 436 -0.06 -11.61 -0.62
CA GLU A 436 -0.32 -10.18 -0.80
C GLU A 436 0.93 -9.34 -0.48
N ARG A 437 1.66 -8.94 -1.53
CA ARG A 437 2.78 -8.02 -1.40
C ARG A 437 2.30 -6.61 -1.07
N SER A 438 2.76 -6.07 0.05
CA SER A 438 2.51 -4.68 0.45
C SER A 438 3.28 -3.64 -0.39
N LYS A 439 4.21 -4.05 -1.26
CA LYS A 439 4.96 -3.14 -2.16
C LYS A 439 5.15 -3.75 -3.56
N TRP A 440 5.07 -2.87 -4.56
CA TRP A 440 5.26 -3.04 -6.03
C TRP A 440 3.99 -3.31 -6.88
N ARG A 441 3.50 -2.24 -7.54
CA ARG A 441 2.35 -2.20 -8.46
C ARG A 441 2.75 -2.33 -9.94
N SER A 442 3.46 -3.40 -10.31
CA SER A 442 3.52 -3.85 -11.70
C SER A 442 3.56 -5.38 -11.74
N SER A 443 2.84 -5.97 -12.68
CA SER A 443 2.66 -7.41 -12.89
C SER A 443 3.96 -8.12 -13.31
N LYS A 444 4.93 -8.18 -12.39
CA LYS A 444 6.06 -9.12 -12.39
C LYS A 444 6.29 -9.50 -10.93
N GLY A 445 5.48 -10.44 -10.42
CA GLY A 445 5.79 -11.12 -9.17
C GLY A 445 7.13 -11.85 -9.28
N VAL A 446 7.79 -12.12 -8.15
CA VAL A 446 8.92 -13.07 -8.16
C VAL A 446 8.34 -14.40 -8.58
N GLN A 447 8.83 -14.94 -9.69
CA GLN A 447 8.44 -16.28 -10.11
C GLN A 447 9.00 -17.29 -9.10
N PRO A 448 8.21 -18.30 -8.70
CA PRO A 448 8.70 -19.37 -7.85
C PRO A 448 9.92 -20.03 -8.51
N LYS A 449 10.97 -20.29 -7.74
CA LYS A 449 12.19 -20.96 -8.22
C LYS A 449 12.26 -22.38 -7.68
N VAL A 450 12.94 -23.25 -8.41
CA VAL A 450 13.35 -24.56 -7.89
C VAL A 450 14.23 -24.33 -6.66
N GLY A 451 13.94 -25.05 -5.59
CA GLY A 451 14.60 -24.92 -4.29
C GLY A 451 13.86 -24.03 -3.28
N ASP A 452 12.89 -23.21 -3.71
CA ASP A 452 12.15 -22.33 -2.80
C ASP A 452 11.36 -23.17 -1.77
N PRO A 453 11.49 -22.89 -0.47
CA PRO A 453 10.67 -23.52 0.55
C PRO A 453 9.28 -22.89 0.56
N VAL A 454 8.27 -23.75 0.62
CA VAL A 454 6.87 -23.38 0.42
C VAL A 454 5.96 -24.07 1.43
N LEU A 455 4.88 -23.38 1.79
CA LEU A 455 3.74 -23.93 2.52
C LEU A 455 2.69 -24.44 1.54
N LEU A 456 2.18 -25.64 1.79
CA LEU A 456 1.07 -26.23 1.05
C LEU A 456 -0.27 -25.90 1.72
N MET A 457 -1.22 -25.41 0.92
CA MET A 457 -2.60 -25.22 1.35
C MET A 457 -3.32 -26.58 1.35
N GLU A 458 -3.54 -27.15 2.54
CA GLU A 458 -4.19 -28.46 2.73
C GLU A 458 -5.42 -28.34 3.64
N GLU A 459 -6.52 -28.98 3.25
CA GLU A 459 -7.85 -28.82 3.88
C GLU A 459 -8.08 -29.73 5.11
N HIS A 460 -7.20 -30.70 5.41
CA HIS A 460 -7.51 -31.78 6.38
C HIS A 460 -6.42 -32.12 7.40
N ARG A 461 -5.53 -31.17 7.76
CA ARG A 461 -4.46 -31.41 8.76
C ARG A 461 -4.77 -30.79 10.13
N PRO A 462 -4.24 -31.38 11.23
CA PRO A 462 -4.44 -30.85 12.58
C PRO A 462 -3.97 -29.38 12.71
N PRO A 463 -4.62 -28.59 13.59
CA PRO A 463 -4.39 -27.15 13.76
C PRO A 463 -2.98 -26.60 14.03
N GLN A 464 -1.97 -27.44 14.20
CA GLN A 464 -0.62 -27.01 14.58
C GLN A 464 0.45 -27.62 13.67
N MET A 465 0.04 -28.23 12.56
CA MET A 465 0.93 -29.01 11.70
C MET A 465 0.94 -28.44 10.28
N TRP A 466 1.83 -27.48 10.05
CA TRP A 466 2.01 -26.86 8.74
C TRP A 466 2.71 -27.81 7.77
N THR A 467 2.19 -27.96 6.55
CA THR A 467 2.83 -28.78 5.51
C THR A 467 3.85 -27.97 4.75
N LEU A 468 5.11 -28.35 4.96
CA LEU A 468 6.26 -27.75 4.32
C LEU A 468 6.73 -28.64 3.18
N GLY A 469 7.15 -28.00 2.12
CA GLY A 469 7.84 -28.65 1.04
C GLY A 469 8.77 -27.71 0.31
N ARG A 470 9.53 -28.27 -0.63
CA ARG A 470 10.44 -27.52 -1.51
C ARG A 470 10.04 -27.74 -2.95
N ILE A 471 10.06 -26.67 -3.74
CA ILE A 471 9.79 -26.78 -5.18
C ILE A 471 10.94 -27.56 -5.82
N THR A 472 10.63 -28.71 -6.43
CA THR A 472 11.60 -29.53 -7.18
C THR A 472 11.56 -29.18 -8.67
N HIS A 473 10.38 -28.91 -9.22
CA HIS A 473 10.20 -28.65 -10.65
C HIS A 473 9.16 -27.57 -10.90
N LEU A 474 9.41 -26.73 -11.91
CA LEU A 474 8.46 -25.75 -12.43
C LEU A 474 7.86 -26.29 -13.74
N HIS A 475 6.53 -26.22 -13.88
CA HIS A 475 5.83 -26.63 -15.09
C HIS A 475 5.26 -25.39 -15.80
N PRO A 476 6.03 -24.73 -16.69
CA PRO A 476 5.57 -23.58 -17.45
C PRO A 476 4.56 -23.98 -18.53
N GLY A 477 3.54 -23.14 -18.74
CA GLY A 477 2.61 -23.28 -19.87
C GLY A 477 3.23 -22.85 -21.20
N SER A 478 2.48 -23.02 -22.29
CA SER A 478 2.88 -22.61 -23.65
C SER A 478 3.14 -21.10 -23.79
N ASP A 479 2.62 -20.30 -22.87
CA ASP A 479 2.85 -18.85 -22.75
C ASP A 479 4.01 -18.48 -21.82
N GLY A 480 4.82 -19.45 -21.40
CA GLY A 480 5.97 -19.27 -20.49
C GLY A 480 5.59 -18.98 -19.04
N SER A 481 4.30 -19.04 -18.67
CA SER A 481 3.86 -18.77 -17.29
C SER A 481 3.79 -20.05 -16.46
N VAL A 482 4.49 -20.08 -15.33
CA VAL A 482 4.45 -21.22 -14.38
C VAL A 482 3.13 -21.19 -13.60
N ARG A 483 2.29 -22.20 -13.83
CA ARG A 483 1.00 -22.37 -13.14
C ARG A 483 0.96 -23.60 -12.25
N VAL A 484 1.87 -24.54 -12.45
CA VAL A 484 1.97 -25.80 -11.72
C VAL A 484 3.43 -26.02 -11.30
N VAL A 485 3.61 -26.55 -10.09
CA VAL A 485 4.92 -26.88 -9.50
C VAL A 485 4.89 -28.26 -8.87
N SER A 486 5.98 -29.00 -8.97
CA SER A 486 6.21 -30.20 -8.15
C SER A 486 6.87 -29.77 -6.85
N VAL A 487 6.34 -30.26 -5.73
CA VAL A 487 6.80 -29.94 -4.38
C VAL A 487 7.15 -31.23 -3.65
N LYS A 488 8.39 -31.36 -3.19
CA LYS A 488 8.84 -32.45 -2.32
C LYS A 488 8.53 -32.10 -0.87
N THR A 489 7.77 -32.95 -0.21
CA THR A 489 7.51 -32.90 1.24
C THR A 489 8.35 -34.00 1.93
N PRO A 490 8.45 -34.03 3.28
CA PRO A 490 9.15 -35.09 3.98
C PRO A 490 8.66 -36.51 3.62
N ASN A 491 7.39 -36.65 3.24
CA ASN A 491 6.74 -37.95 3.06
C ASN A 491 6.50 -38.33 1.59
N SER A 492 6.43 -37.36 0.68
CA SER A 492 6.12 -37.61 -0.74
C SER A 492 6.40 -36.39 -1.63
N GLU A 493 6.50 -36.62 -2.95
CA GLU A 493 6.48 -35.56 -3.95
C GLU A 493 5.06 -35.36 -4.47
N VAL A 494 4.57 -34.12 -4.46
CA VAL A 494 3.20 -33.76 -4.84
C VAL A 494 3.19 -32.63 -5.86
N THR A 495 2.35 -32.77 -6.89
CA THR A 495 2.12 -31.72 -7.87
C THR A 495 1.00 -30.79 -7.42
N ARG A 496 1.24 -29.48 -7.43
CA ARG A 496 0.28 -28.46 -6.98
C ARG A 496 0.24 -27.27 -7.93
N ALA A 497 -0.94 -26.69 -8.09
CA ALA A 497 -1.07 -25.40 -8.78
C ALA A 497 -0.38 -24.32 -7.93
N VAL A 498 0.32 -23.37 -8.56
CA VAL A 498 1.05 -22.27 -7.90
C VAL A 498 0.17 -21.50 -6.91
N ARG A 499 -1.13 -21.35 -7.21
CA ARG A 499 -2.12 -20.73 -6.30
C ARG A 499 -2.30 -21.43 -4.95
N LYS A 500 -1.97 -22.73 -4.85
CA LYS A 500 -2.08 -23.56 -3.63
C LYS A 500 -0.75 -23.69 -2.89
N VAL A 501 0.26 -22.92 -3.29
CA VAL A 501 1.63 -22.98 -2.79
C VAL A 501 2.03 -21.56 -2.38
N CYS A 502 2.51 -21.40 -1.14
CA CYS A 502 2.90 -20.10 -0.61
C CYS A 502 4.40 -20.09 -0.28
N PRO A 503 5.22 -19.34 -1.03
CA PRO A 503 6.63 -19.15 -0.68
C PRO A 503 6.79 -18.55 0.71
N LEU A 504 7.72 -19.08 1.50
CA LEU A 504 8.09 -18.45 2.76
C LEU A 504 8.78 -17.10 2.47
N PRO A 505 8.48 -16.03 3.23
CA PRO A 505 9.13 -14.74 3.07
C PRO A 505 10.54 -14.81 3.64
N LEU A 506 11.46 -15.43 2.91
CA LEU A 506 12.88 -15.44 3.23
C LEU A 506 13.51 -14.17 2.63
N ASP A 507 14.14 -13.37 3.49
CA ASP A 507 15.13 -12.40 3.02
C ASP A 507 16.28 -13.24 2.47
N VAL A 508 16.37 -13.34 1.15
CA VAL A 508 17.51 -13.99 0.50
C VAL A 508 18.69 -13.08 0.76
N GLU A 509 19.49 -13.36 1.79
CA GLU A 509 20.84 -12.84 1.87
C GLU A 509 21.50 -13.17 0.54
N GLN A 510 21.81 -12.13 -0.24
CA GLN A 510 22.59 -12.32 -1.44
C GLN A 510 23.93 -12.93 -0.98
N PRO A 511 24.38 -14.04 -1.58
CA PRO A 511 25.69 -14.58 -1.24
C PRO A 511 26.70 -13.47 -1.45
N PHE A 512 27.50 -13.22 -0.40
CA PHE A 512 28.60 -12.28 -0.42
C PHE A 512 29.47 -12.63 -1.65
N GLN A 513 29.40 -11.82 -2.70
CA GLN A 513 30.35 -11.90 -3.79
C GLN A 513 31.68 -11.45 -3.18
N GLY A 514 32.55 -12.42 -2.92
CA GLY A 514 33.93 -12.16 -2.54
C GLY A 514 34.50 -11.15 -3.51
N GLY A 515 35.06 -10.06 -2.97
CA GLY A 515 35.75 -9.07 -3.76
C GLY A 515 36.82 -9.75 -4.58
N GLU A 516 36.80 -9.47 -5.88
CA GLU A 516 37.89 -9.82 -6.79
C GLU A 516 39.20 -9.28 -6.20
N ASP A 517 40.18 -10.17 -6.07
CA ASP A 517 41.55 -9.83 -5.74
C ASP A 517 42.03 -8.76 -6.72
N VAL A 518 42.27 -7.55 -6.19
CA VAL A 518 42.86 -6.47 -6.98
C VAL A 518 44.31 -6.86 -7.25
N GLU A 519 44.57 -7.16 -8.53
CA GLU A 519 45.88 -7.38 -9.09
C GLU A 519 46.85 -6.25 -8.71
N SER A 520 48.06 -6.69 -8.37
CA SER A 520 49.26 -5.91 -8.09
C SER A 520 49.57 -4.88 -9.18
N ASP A 521 49.66 -3.61 -8.78
CA ASP A 521 50.19 -2.50 -9.58
C ASP A 521 51.74 -2.59 -9.68
N PRO A 522 52.35 -2.72 -10.88
CA PRO A 522 53.78 -2.73 -11.07
C PRO A 522 54.26 -1.35 -11.53
N GLY A 523 54.77 -0.52 -10.63
CA GLY A 523 55.16 0.82 -11.05
C GLY A 523 55.86 1.71 -10.05
N ASN A 524 56.95 1.26 -9.40
CA ASN A 524 57.91 2.24 -8.89
C ASN A 524 59.35 1.71 -8.80
N GLN A 525 60.14 2.00 -9.83
CA GLN A 525 61.60 1.87 -9.77
C GLN A 525 62.28 3.24 -9.69
N ARG A 526 63.07 3.38 -8.62
CA ARG A 526 64.36 4.09 -8.50
C ARG A 526 64.36 5.62 -8.38
N ARG A 527 64.74 6.07 -7.17
CA ARG A 527 66.04 6.75 -6.88
C ARG A 527 66.20 6.89 -5.35
N SER A 528 67.08 6.08 -4.75
CA SER A 528 68.37 6.53 -4.19
C SER A 528 68.29 7.77 -3.31
N LEU A 529 68.52 7.59 -2.00
CA LEU A 529 69.49 8.38 -1.24
C LEU A 529 69.74 7.73 0.11
N LEU A 530 71.02 7.58 0.42
CA LEU A 530 71.56 7.05 1.66
C LEU A 530 71.12 7.92 2.86
N ARG A 531 70.86 7.29 4.00
CA ARG A 531 71.44 7.68 5.30
C ARG A 531 71.22 6.61 6.37
N ARG A 532 72.33 5.92 6.69
CA ARG A 532 72.58 5.33 8.01
C ARG A 532 72.99 6.45 8.97
N SER A 533 72.38 6.54 10.14
CA SER A 533 73.01 6.88 11.43
C SER A 533 71.90 6.85 12.50
N LYS A 534 71.89 5.85 13.38
CA LYS A 534 72.45 5.85 14.76
C LYS A 534 71.41 6.32 15.79
N ASN A 535 71.27 5.49 16.84
CA ASN A 535 71.00 5.76 18.28
C ASN A 535 70.02 6.90 18.60
N GLU A 536 68.94 6.68 19.34
CA GLU A 536 68.82 6.12 20.69
C GLU A 536 67.47 5.43 20.92
#